data_AF-A0A534WWF4-F1
#
_entry.id   AF-A0A534WWF4-F1
#
_cell.length_a   1.000
_cell.length_b   1.000
_cell.length_c   1.000
_cell.angle_alpha   90.00
_cell.angle_beta   90.00
_cell.angle_gamma   90.00
#
_symmetry.space_group_name_H-M   'P 1'
#
loop_
_entity.id
_entity.type
_entity.pdbx_description
1 polymer ?
#
loop_
_entity_poly.entity_id
_entity_poly.type
_entity_poly.pdbx_seq_one_letter_code
_entity_poly.pdbx_strand_id
1 'polypeptide(L)'
;MRLALRIVNVLVALVTLASALAVLVSDLRVPGYREHYRDAVWFVGLYTAVQGVMLVTFARDGRLVPWLALSKAVAAWLFLAGFTHLWPYWRVWTPARYVYQLFEWGEDEKVGLFALVFLGRGAFNTLNAVYFTAPWWRAVRARRPFLGRALTAVPLAATILVVWVFFALQREEPRMFSADAQDVARLVYESLDCDAVRAHSGTTTADLRQRGERRYHVQIAYGCSLTRVTVLAEDGRIGTVAGPQLQCCREGS
;
A
#
# COMPACT_ATOMS: atom_id res chain seq x y z
N MET A 1 1.17 23.31 18.14
CA MET A 1 1.16 21.84 17.98
C MET A 1 -0.23 21.26 17.73
N ARG A 2 -1.21 21.43 18.63
CA ARG A 2 -2.56 20.84 18.49
C ARG A 2 -3.29 21.25 17.21
N LEU A 3 -3.28 22.54 16.88
CA LEU A 3 -3.88 23.06 15.66
C LEU A 3 -3.24 22.47 14.39
N ALA A 4 -1.91 22.40 14.34
CA ALA A 4 -1.18 21.83 13.21
C ALA A 4 -1.53 20.34 13.01
N LEU A 5 -1.51 19.54 14.07
CA LEU A 5 -1.91 18.12 13.99
C LEU A 5 -3.38 17.96 13.58
N ARG A 6 -4.26 18.84 14.07
CA ARG A 6 -5.67 18.87 13.66
C ARG A 6 -5.79 19.17 12.16
N ILE A 7 -5.13 20.21 11.66
CA ILE A 7 -5.12 20.57 10.24
C ILE A 7 -4.62 19.39 9.40
N VAL A 8 -3.50 18.78 9.77
CA VAL A 8 -2.96 17.62 9.04
C VAL A 8 -3.95 16.45 9.04
N ASN A 9 -4.57 16.11 10.18
CA ASN A 9 -5.58 15.05 10.21
C ASN A 9 -6.81 15.37 9.36
N VAL A 10 -7.25 16.64 9.34
CA VAL A 10 -8.35 17.09 8.49
C VAL A 10 -7.99 16.99 7.00
N LEU A 11 -6.80 17.47 6.61
CA LEU A 11 -6.33 17.37 5.22
C LEU A 11 -6.22 15.92 4.76
N VAL A 12 -5.62 15.05 5.59
CA VAL A 12 -5.53 13.62 5.30
C VAL A 12 -6.93 13.00 5.17
N ALA A 13 -7.86 13.31 6.08
CA ALA A 13 -9.22 12.81 6.02
C ALA A 13 -10.00 13.32 4.79
N LEU A 14 -9.73 14.56 4.34
CA LEU A 14 -10.30 15.11 3.10
C LEU A 14 -9.80 14.36 1.88
N VAL A 15 -8.49 14.15 1.77
CA VAL A 15 -7.89 13.41 0.65
C VAL A 15 -8.41 11.97 0.61
N THR A 16 -8.44 11.28 1.74
CA THR A 16 -8.96 9.90 1.79
C THR A 16 -10.45 9.82 1.46
N LEU A 17 -11.24 10.80 1.92
CA LEU A 17 -12.66 10.88 1.59
C LEU A 17 -12.87 11.16 0.09
N ALA A 18 -12.11 12.10 -0.49
CA ALA A 18 -12.20 12.42 -1.91
C ALA A 18 -11.86 11.19 -2.77
N SER A 19 -10.79 10.46 -2.42
CA SER A 19 -10.44 9.20 -3.09
C SER A 19 -11.55 8.15 -2.97
N ALA A 20 -12.14 7.97 -1.77
CA ALA A 20 -13.23 7.02 -1.57
C ALA A 20 -14.49 7.39 -2.37
N LEU A 21 -14.83 8.68 -2.43
CA LEU A 21 -15.96 9.17 -3.21
C LEU A 21 -15.73 9.00 -4.71
N ALA A 22 -14.51 9.24 -5.21
CA ALA A 22 -14.18 9.01 -6.62
C ALA A 22 -14.40 7.54 -7.00
N VAL A 23 -13.99 6.59 -6.14
CA VAL A 23 -14.24 5.16 -6.35
C VAL A 23 -15.73 4.85 -6.33
N LEU A 24 -16.46 5.35 -5.33
CA LEU A 24 -17.89 5.13 -5.25
C LEU A 24 -18.63 5.66 -6.48
N VAL A 25 -18.21 6.82 -7.02
CA VAL A 25 -18.76 7.36 -8.26
C VAL A 25 -18.41 6.46 -9.45
N SER A 26 -17.17 5.99 -9.57
CA SER A 26 -16.75 5.07 -10.63
C SER A 26 -17.55 3.76 -10.60
N ASP A 27 -17.72 3.17 -9.41
CA ASP A 27 -18.53 1.96 -9.19
C ASP A 27 -19.98 2.10 -9.66
N LEU A 28 -20.55 3.29 -9.49
CA LEU A 28 -21.95 3.57 -9.79
C LEU A 28 -22.18 4.09 -11.22
N ARG A 29 -21.14 4.64 -11.87
CA ARG A 29 -21.28 5.38 -13.14
C ARG A 29 -20.52 4.78 -14.32
N VAL A 30 -19.47 3.99 -14.09
CA VAL A 30 -18.63 3.44 -15.16
C VAL A 30 -19.04 1.99 -15.43
N PRO A 31 -19.65 1.67 -16.59
CA PRO A 31 -20.00 0.30 -16.95
C PRO A 31 -18.76 -0.59 -16.99
N GLY A 32 -18.83 -1.81 -16.44
CA GLY A 32 -17.70 -2.75 -16.45
C GLY A 32 -16.68 -2.54 -15.32
N TYR A 33 -16.68 -1.37 -14.64
CA TYR A 33 -15.71 -1.06 -13.58
C TYR A 33 -15.87 -2.04 -12.41
N ARG A 34 -17.10 -2.20 -11.93
CA ARG A 34 -17.41 -3.10 -10.81
C ARG A 34 -17.12 -4.56 -11.13
N GLU A 35 -17.44 -5.03 -12.34
CA GLU A 35 -17.13 -6.41 -12.74
C GLU A 35 -15.61 -6.65 -12.83
N HIS A 36 -14.85 -5.65 -13.27
CA HIS A 36 -13.40 -5.72 -13.40
C HIS A 36 -12.68 -5.68 -12.04
N TYR A 37 -13.08 -4.77 -11.15
CA TYR A 37 -12.40 -4.57 -9.87
C TYR A 37 -13.01 -5.42 -8.73
N ARG A 38 -14.22 -5.94 -8.92
CA ARG A 38 -15.00 -6.78 -7.96
C ARG A 38 -15.31 -6.06 -6.65
N ASP A 39 -15.64 -4.78 -6.76
CA ASP A 39 -15.79 -3.90 -5.62
C ASP A 39 -17.07 -4.20 -4.84
N ALA A 40 -16.91 -4.30 -3.52
CA ALA A 40 -18.03 -4.35 -2.59
C ALA A 40 -18.51 -2.93 -2.31
N VAL A 41 -19.48 -2.44 -3.09
CA VAL A 41 -20.07 -1.08 -2.97
C VAL A 41 -20.43 -0.73 -1.52
N TRP A 42 -21.01 -1.69 -0.77
CA TRP A 42 -21.37 -1.48 0.64
C TRP A 42 -20.14 -1.18 1.51
N PHE A 43 -19.00 -1.81 1.21
CA PHE A 43 -17.75 -1.63 1.94
C PHE A 43 -17.11 -0.27 1.61
N VAL A 44 -17.13 0.13 0.32
CA VAL A 44 -16.70 1.47 -0.11
C VAL A 44 -17.57 2.56 0.53
N GLY A 45 -18.90 2.35 0.58
CA GLY A 45 -19.83 3.24 1.26
C GLY A 45 -19.56 3.35 2.77
N LEU A 46 -19.33 2.22 3.44
CA LEU A 46 -18.95 2.20 4.86
C LEU A 46 -17.64 2.94 5.11
N TYR A 47 -16.62 2.70 4.28
CA TYR A 47 -15.33 3.39 4.37
C TYR A 47 -15.50 4.91 4.21
N THR A 48 -16.29 5.34 3.23
CA THR A 48 -16.62 6.76 2.99
C THR A 48 -17.28 7.39 4.21
N ALA A 49 -18.26 6.70 4.82
CA ALA A 49 -18.94 7.17 6.03
C ALA A 49 -17.95 7.32 7.20
N VAL A 50 -17.06 6.34 7.41
CA VAL A 50 -16.02 6.40 8.45
C VAL A 50 -15.07 7.59 8.21
N GLN A 51 -14.65 7.85 6.97
CA GLN A 51 -13.81 9.02 6.66
C GLN A 51 -14.55 10.34 6.93
N GLY A 52 -15.85 10.42 6.61
CA GLY A 52 -16.69 11.57 6.95
C GLY A 52 -16.78 11.82 8.46
N VAL A 53 -16.97 10.76 9.26
CA VAL A 53 -16.96 10.84 10.73
C VAL A 53 -15.60 11.32 11.24
N MET A 54 -14.50 10.78 10.72
CA MET A 54 -13.16 11.22 11.09
C MET A 54 -12.95 12.70 10.77
N LEU A 55 -13.28 13.12 9.55
CA LEU A 55 -13.17 14.51 9.10
C LEU A 55 -13.89 15.46 10.04
N VAL A 56 -15.19 15.22 10.29
CA VAL A 56 -16.01 16.08 11.16
C VAL A 56 -15.46 16.10 12.59
N THR A 57 -15.04 14.94 13.11
CA THR A 57 -14.57 14.83 14.49
C THR A 57 -13.24 15.54 14.71
N PHE A 58 -12.28 15.38 13.80
CA PHE A 58 -11.00 16.12 13.84
C PHE A 58 -11.24 17.61 13.56
N ALA A 59 -12.12 17.97 12.63
CA ALA A 59 -12.46 19.36 12.36
C ALA A 59 -13.12 20.05 13.56
N ARG A 60 -13.89 19.33 14.39
CA ARG A 60 -14.54 19.88 15.58
C ARG A 60 -13.73 19.74 16.87
N ASP A 61 -12.60 19.03 16.85
CA ASP A 61 -11.78 18.71 18.03
C ASP A 61 -12.61 18.10 19.19
N GLY A 62 -13.52 17.19 18.85
CA GLY A 62 -14.50 16.62 19.78
C GLY A 62 -13.93 15.58 20.76
N ARG A 63 -14.75 15.12 21.71
CA ARG A 63 -14.38 14.10 22.72
C ARG A 63 -13.95 12.75 22.14
N LEU A 64 -14.33 12.46 20.90
CA LEU A 64 -13.99 11.23 20.20
C LEU A 64 -12.58 11.26 19.58
N VAL A 65 -11.93 12.42 19.47
CA VAL A 65 -10.61 12.56 18.82
C VAL A 65 -9.55 11.59 19.39
N PRO A 66 -9.39 11.45 20.72
CA PRO A 66 -8.40 10.51 21.27
C PRO A 66 -8.68 9.05 20.90
N TRP A 67 -9.95 8.64 20.89
CA TRP A 67 -10.38 7.29 20.51
C TRP A 67 -10.15 7.03 19.02
N LEU A 68 -10.49 8.00 18.16
CA LEU A 68 -10.23 7.90 16.73
C LEU A 68 -8.74 7.84 16.42
N ALA A 69 -7.92 8.70 17.06
CA ALA A 69 -6.48 8.66 16.90
C ALA A 69 -5.88 7.31 17.33
N LEU A 70 -6.34 6.77 18.47
CA LEU A 70 -5.95 5.44 18.93
C LEU A 70 -6.38 4.34 17.95
N SER A 71 -7.63 4.36 17.48
CA SER A 71 -8.14 3.38 16.51
C SER A 71 -7.36 3.40 15.20
N LYS A 72 -6.96 4.58 14.71
CA LYS A 72 -6.10 4.73 13.52
C LYS A 72 -4.72 4.13 13.76
N ALA A 73 -4.12 4.35 14.92
CA ALA A 73 -2.83 3.74 15.26
C ALA A 73 -2.94 2.22 15.36
N VAL A 74 -3.97 1.69 16.03
CA VAL A 74 -4.20 0.24 16.12
C VAL A 74 -4.41 -0.37 14.73
N ALA A 75 -5.27 0.22 13.91
CA ALA A 75 -5.50 -0.25 12.54
C ALA A 75 -4.21 -0.21 11.69
N ALA A 76 -3.38 0.83 11.85
CA ALA A 76 -2.10 0.93 11.17
C ALA A 76 -1.11 -0.15 11.61
N TRP A 77 -1.05 -0.48 12.90
CA TRP A 77 -0.17 -1.54 13.40
C TRP A 77 -0.67 -2.94 13.04
N LEU A 78 -1.99 -3.18 13.06
CA LEU A 78 -2.57 -4.40 12.52
C LEU A 78 -2.26 -4.55 11.04
N PHE A 79 -2.34 -3.45 10.28
CA PHE A 79 -1.94 -3.42 8.89
C PHE A 79 -0.46 -3.74 8.72
N LEU A 80 0.45 -3.10 9.48
CA LEU A 80 1.89 -3.35 9.40
C LEU A 80 2.26 -4.80 9.78
N ALA A 81 1.69 -5.32 10.86
CA ALA A 81 1.94 -6.68 11.32
C ALA A 81 1.41 -7.73 10.34
N GLY A 82 0.25 -7.48 9.76
CA GLY A 82 -0.35 -8.34 8.75
C GLY A 82 0.18 -8.09 7.35
N PHE A 83 0.97 -7.04 7.11
CA PHE A 83 1.26 -6.55 5.76
C PHE A 83 1.90 -7.64 4.91
N THR A 84 2.94 -8.32 5.39
CA THR A 84 3.65 -9.35 4.63
C THR A 84 2.80 -10.59 4.35
N HIS A 85 1.95 -11.01 5.28
CA HIS A 85 1.09 -12.20 5.14
C HIS A 85 -0.19 -11.92 4.34
N LEU A 86 -0.76 -10.72 4.52
CA LEU A 86 -2.01 -10.31 3.90
C LEU A 86 -1.80 -9.59 2.57
N TRP A 87 -0.57 -9.16 2.24
CA TRP A 87 -0.25 -8.45 1.00
C TRP A 87 -0.82 -9.11 -0.28
N PRO A 88 -0.71 -10.45 -0.47
CA PRO A 88 -1.28 -11.10 -1.65
C PRO A 88 -2.80 -10.99 -1.71
N TYR A 89 -3.48 -11.04 -0.56
CA TYR A 89 -4.94 -11.02 -0.45
C TYR A 89 -5.52 -9.60 -0.41
N TRP A 90 -4.81 -8.65 0.20
CA TRP A 90 -5.22 -7.25 0.36
C TRP A 90 -5.40 -6.53 -0.97
N ARG A 91 -4.53 -6.82 -1.96
CA ARG A 91 -4.64 -6.30 -3.33
C ARG A 91 -5.90 -6.78 -4.06
N VAL A 92 -6.52 -7.86 -3.58
CA VAL A 92 -7.67 -8.49 -4.23
C VAL A 92 -8.99 -8.19 -3.48
N TRP A 93 -8.95 -7.99 -2.16
CA TRP A 93 -10.16 -7.96 -1.31
C TRP A 93 -10.47 -6.60 -0.66
N THR A 94 -9.55 -5.64 -0.65
CA THR A 94 -9.75 -4.37 0.07
C THR A 94 -9.81 -3.18 -0.89
N PRO A 95 -10.63 -2.15 -0.63
CA PRO A 95 -10.58 -0.90 -1.38
C PRO A 95 -9.30 -0.11 -1.11
N ALA A 96 -8.42 -0.56 -0.20
CA ALA A 96 -7.08 0.01 -0.11
C ALA A 96 -6.31 -0.17 -1.43
N ARG A 97 -6.67 -1.17 -2.26
CA ARG A 97 -6.23 -1.35 -3.65
C ARG A 97 -6.22 -0.02 -4.44
N TYR A 98 -7.15 0.90 -4.21
CA TYR A 98 -7.23 2.16 -4.95
C TYR A 98 -6.14 3.18 -4.62
N VAL A 99 -5.63 3.24 -3.39
CA VAL A 99 -4.44 4.07 -3.08
C VAL A 99 -3.20 3.49 -3.79
N TYR A 100 -3.19 2.18 -4.02
CA TYR A 100 -2.19 1.45 -4.79
C TYR A 100 -2.47 1.39 -6.31
N GLN A 101 -3.58 1.96 -6.79
CA GLN A 101 -3.97 1.96 -8.21
C GLN A 101 -4.16 3.36 -8.79
N LEU A 102 -4.47 4.37 -7.96
CA LEU A 102 -4.48 5.78 -8.35
C LEU A 102 -3.10 6.24 -8.82
N PHE A 103 -2.06 5.54 -8.37
CA PHE A 103 -0.74 5.54 -8.97
C PHE A 103 -0.53 4.10 -9.45
N GLU A 104 -0.27 3.91 -10.75
CA GLU A 104 0.42 2.70 -11.18
C GLU A 104 1.81 2.77 -10.57
N TRP A 105 1.95 2.31 -9.32
CA TRP A 105 3.22 2.38 -8.61
C TRP A 105 4.21 1.52 -9.37
N GLY A 106 4.97 2.17 -10.26
CA GLY A 106 6.14 1.60 -10.88
C GLY A 106 7.09 1.13 -9.79
N GLU A 107 8.00 0.23 -10.13
CA GLU A 107 9.05 -0.19 -9.22
C GLU A 107 9.86 1.02 -8.70
N ASP A 108 9.95 2.05 -9.52
CA ASP A 108 10.54 3.37 -9.31
C ASP A 108 9.78 4.25 -8.29
N GLU A 109 8.51 3.94 -7.99
CA GLU A 109 7.68 4.68 -7.02
C GLU A 109 7.60 3.99 -5.65
N LYS A 110 8.27 2.83 -5.47
CA LYS A 110 8.28 2.05 -4.23
C LYS A 110 8.71 2.85 -3.00
N VAL A 111 9.61 3.81 -3.16
CA VAL A 111 10.05 4.70 -2.08
C VAL A 111 8.89 5.53 -1.53
N GLY A 112 8.03 6.05 -2.41
CA GLY A 112 6.82 6.78 -2.01
C GLY A 112 5.84 5.88 -1.27
N LEU A 113 5.72 4.63 -1.72
CA LEU A 113 4.90 3.64 -1.02
C LEU A 113 5.46 3.29 0.37
N PHE A 114 6.76 3.06 0.49
CA PHE A 114 7.41 2.81 1.79
C PHE A 114 7.24 4.02 2.72
N ALA A 115 7.35 5.24 2.20
CA ALA A 115 7.10 6.45 2.99
C ALA A 115 5.65 6.50 3.48
N LEU A 116 4.67 6.20 2.62
CA LEU A 116 3.25 6.15 3.00
C LEU A 116 2.98 5.10 4.10
N VAL A 117 3.53 3.89 3.95
CA VAL A 117 3.31 2.76 4.86
C VAL A 117 4.01 2.99 6.20
N PHE A 118 5.31 3.25 6.17
CA PHE A 118 6.10 3.35 7.39
C PHE A 118 5.97 4.74 8.01
N LEU A 119 6.30 5.81 7.30
CA LEU A 119 6.27 7.15 7.89
C LEU A 119 4.84 7.65 8.12
N GLY A 120 3.96 7.49 7.13
CA GLY A 120 2.57 7.94 7.21
C GLY A 120 1.71 7.07 8.13
N ARG A 121 1.55 5.78 7.80
CA ARG A 121 0.66 4.92 8.59
C ARG A 121 1.29 4.52 9.92
N GLY A 122 2.56 4.13 9.95
CA GLY A 122 3.24 3.70 11.16
C GLY A 122 3.58 4.87 12.09
N ALA A 123 4.59 5.66 11.73
CA ALA A 123 5.17 6.68 12.62
C ALA A 123 4.16 7.79 12.94
N PHE A 124 3.54 8.41 11.92
CA PHE A 124 2.63 9.52 12.15
C PHE A 124 1.39 9.12 12.95
N ASN A 125 0.69 8.02 12.61
CA ASN A 125 -0.49 7.62 13.41
C ASN A 125 -0.13 7.26 14.85
N THR A 126 1.04 6.65 15.07
CA THR A 126 1.53 6.32 16.42
C THR A 126 1.76 7.59 17.24
N LEU A 127 2.51 8.55 16.70
CA LEU A 127 2.76 9.84 17.36
C LEU A 127 1.47 10.64 17.58
N ASN A 128 0.58 10.62 16.60
CA ASN A 128 -0.72 11.29 16.65
C ASN A 128 -1.60 10.71 17.78
N ALA A 129 -1.65 9.38 17.92
CA ALA A 129 -2.34 8.72 19.02
C ALA A 129 -1.74 9.07 20.39
N VAL A 130 -0.41 9.03 20.53
CA VAL A 130 0.27 9.41 21.77
C VAL A 130 -0.03 10.85 22.16
N TYR A 131 -0.06 11.77 21.19
CA TYR A 131 -0.37 13.17 21.42
C TYR A 131 -1.80 13.37 21.92
N PHE A 132 -2.79 12.82 21.22
CA PHE A 132 -4.20 13.04 21.57
C PHE A 132 -4.65 12.26 22.81
N THR A 133 -3.95 11.18 23.16
CA THR A 133 -4.18 10.42 24.41
C THR A 133 -3.33 10.91 25.59
N ALA A 134 -2.58 12.02 25.44
CA ALA A 134 -1.74 12.60 26.47
C ALA A 134 -2.38 12.77 27.85
N PRO A 135 -3.62 13.27 27.97
CA PRO A 135 -4.28 13.38 29.27
C PRO A 135 -4.40 12.03 29.99
N TRP A 136 -4.60 10.94 29.26
CA TRP A 136 -4.81 9.61 29.83
C TRP A 136 -3.52 9.02 30.37
N TRP A 137 -2.46 8.93 29.54
CA TRP A 137 -1.22 8.31 29.98
C TRP A 137 -0.43 9.19 30.96
N ARG A 138 -0.61 10.52 30.96
CA ARG A 138 -0.03 11.40 32.00
C ARG A 138 -0.63 11.12 33.38
N ALA A 139 -1.95 10.91 33.45
CA ALA A 139 -2.61 10.54 34.70
C ALA A 139 -2.09 9.18 35.22
N VAL A 140 -1.88 8.22 34.32
CA VAL A 140 -1.27 6.93 34.65
C VAL A 140 0.16 7.11 35.15
N ARG A 141 0.97 7.94 34.49
CA ARG A 141 2.36 8.21 34.89
C ARG A 141 2.47 8.85 36.27
N ALA A 142 1.53 9.72 36.65
CA ALA A 142 1.49 10.31 37.98
C ALA A 142 1.20 9.27 39.07
N ARG A 143 0.33 8.28 38.79
CA ARG A 143 -0.06 7.23 39.76
C ARG A 143 0.86 6.01 39.76
N ARG A 144 1.41 5.66 38.60
CA ARG A 144 2.23 4.47 38.35
C ARG A 144 3.40 4.85 37.42
N PRO A 145 4.53 5.32 37.97
CA PRO A 145 5.60 5.92 37.18
C PRO A 145 6.24 4.95 36.18
N PHE A 146 6.44 3.69 36.56
CA PHE A 146 7.00 2.67 35.66
C PHE A 146 6.06 2.37 34.49
N LEU A 147 4.77 2.16 34.77
CA LEU A 147 3.78 1.88 33.73
C LEU A 147 3.58 3.08 32.80
N GLY A 148 3.57 4.30 33.35
CA GLY A 148 3.53 5.52 32.55
C GLY A 148 4.77 5.72 31.67
N ARG A 149 5.97 5.33 32.14
CA ARG A 149 7.19 5.33 31.32
C ARG A 149 7.09 4.32 30.19
N ALA A 150 6.62 3.09 30.46
CA ALA A 150 6.39 2.08 29.42
C ALA A 150 5.39 2.56 28.35
N LEU A 151 4.27 3.17 28.77
CA LEU A 151 3.27 3.74 27.85
C LEU A 151 3.81 4.84 26.94
N THR A 152 4.90 5.52 27.33
CA THR A 152 5.58 6.50 26.48
C THR A 152 6.75 5.91 25.68
N ALA A 153 7.47 4.95 26.25
CA ALA A 153 8.66 4.36 25.64
C ALA A 153 8.30 3.42 24.49
N VAL A 154 7.26 2.60 24.65
CA VAL A 154 6.83 1.63 23.62
C VAL A 154 6.45 2.33 22.31
N PRO A 155 5.57 3.36 22.29
CA PRO A 155 5.24 4.06 21.04
C PRO A 155 6.44 4.79 20.42
N LEU A 156 7.37 5.30 21.24
CA LEU A 156 8.59 5.95 20.75
C LEU A 156 9.51 4.94 20.07
N ALA A 157 9.79 3.81 20.73
CA ALA A 157 10.58 2.72 20.16
C ALA A 157 9.95 2.19 18.86
N ALA A 158 8.63 2.04 18.84
CA ALA A 158 7.88 1.60 17.67
C ALA A 158 7.99 2.62 16.51
N THR A 159 7.93 3.92 16.80
CA THR A 159 8.15 5.00 15.81
C THR A 159 9.56 4.96 15.25
N ILE A 160 10.58 4.81 16.11
CA ILE A 160 11.99 4.70 15.71
C ILE A 160 12.20 3.49 14.81
N LEU A 161 11.65 2.33 15.20
CA LEU A 161 11.73 1.10 14.41
C LEU A 161 11.16 1.32 13.01
N VAL A 162 9.97 1.91 12.92
CA VAL A 162 9.30 2.18 11.64
C VAL A 162 10.10 3.13 10.75
N VAL A 163 10.66 4.21 11.32
CA VAL A 163 11.54 5.14 10.58
C VAL A 163 12.83 4.45 10.13
N TRP A 164 13.41 3.61 11.00
CA TRP A 164 14.60 2.84 10.65
C TRP A 164 14.33 1.85 9.52
N VAL A 165 13.22 1.10 9.57
CA VAL A 165 12.82 0.18 8.49
C VAL A 165 12.64 0.92 7.17
N PHE A 166 12.02 2.10 7.18
CA PHE A 166 11.90 2.93 5.97
C PHE A 166 13.27 3.23 5.35
N PHE A 167 14.22 3.73 6.16
CA PHE A 167 15.56 4.04 5.66
C PHE A 167 16.36 2.79 5.26
N ALA A 168 16.17 1.67 5.95
CA ALA A 168 16.79 0.41 5.58
C ALA A 168 16.30 -0.05 4.19
N LEU A 169 14.98 -0.05 3.96
CA LEU A 169 14.38 -0.40 2.67
C LEU A 169 14.83 0.57 1.56
N GLN A 170 14.86 1.88 1.84
CA GLN A 170 15.32 2.86 0.87
C GLN A 170 16.79 2.66 0.48
N ARG A 171 17.65 2.19 1.40
CA ARG A 171 19.06 1.89 1.10
C ARG A 171 19.23 0.59 0.32
N GLU A 172 18.35 -0.38 0.55
CA GLU A 172 18.38 -1.67 -0.14
C GLU A 172 17.77 -1.59 -1.55
N GLU A 173 16.83 -0.69 -1.77
CA GLU A 173 16.15 -0.49 -3.06
C GLU A 173 17.12 -0.30 -4.24
N PRO A 174 18.11 0.61 -4.22
CA PRO A 174 19.07 0.74 -5.33
C PRO A 174 20.02 -0.47 -5.48
N ARG A 175 20.15 -1.31 -4.45
CA ARG A 175 20.96 -2.54 -4.50
C ARG A 175 20.19 -3.73 -5.06
N MET A 176 18.86 -3.69 -5.00
CA MET A 176 18.00 -4.75 -5.49
C MET A 176 17.34 -4.40 -6.81
N PHE A 177 17.12 -3.11 -7.13
CA PHE A 177 16.40 -2.67 -8.31
C PHE A 177 17.34 -2.22 -9.45
N SER A 178 16.98 -2.56 -10.69
CA SER A 178 17.65 -2.07 -11.89
C SER A 178 16.63 -1.53 -12.90
N ALA A 179 16.73 -0.23 -13.21
CA ALA A 179 15.92 0.41 -14.25
C ALA A 179 16.08 -0.28 -15.62
N ASP A 180 17.31 -0.71 -15.97
CA ASP A 180 17.55 -1.45 -17.20
C ASP A 180 16.81 -2.80 -17.22
N ALA A 181 16.81 -3.52 -16.09
CA ALA A 181 16.08 -4.78 -15.96
C ALA A 181 14.56 -4.55 -16.00
N GLN A 182 14.09 -3.42 -15.45
CA GLN A 182 12.69 -3.01 -15.49
C GLN A 182 12.21 -2.74 -16.92
N ASP A 183 13.03 -2.05 -17.72
CA ASP A 183 12.73 -1.81 -19.13
C ASP A 183 12.67 -3.12 -19.92
N VAL A 184 13.61 -4.04 -19.69
CA VAL A 184 13.57 -5.38 -20.31
C VAL A 184 12.32 -6.14 -19.86
N ALA A 185 11.94 -6.07 -18.58
CA ALA A 185 10.73 -6.70 -18.08
C ALA A 185 9.46 -6.15 -18.76
N ARG A 186 9.40 -4.83 -18.97
CA ARG A 186 8.30 -4.15 -19.67
C ARG A 186 8.22 -4.58 -21.14
N LEU A 187 9.35 -4.56 -21.84
CA LEU A 187 9.41 -4.99 -23.24
C LEU A 187 9.00 -6.46 -23.41
N VAL A 188 9.47 -7.35 -22.54
CA VAL A 188 9.06 -8.75 -22.57
C VAL A 188 7.56 -8.87 -22.30
N TYR A 189 7.03 -8.17 -21.30
CA TYR A 189 5.61 -8.20 -20.95
C TYR A 189 4.73 -7.71 -22.11
N GLU A 190 5.10 -6.61 -22.76
CA GLU A 190 4.39 -6.05 -23.93
C GLU A 190 4.48 -6.95 -25.18
N SER A 191 5.54 -7.77 -25.28
CA SER A 191 5.71 -8.74 -26.37
C SER A 191 4.94 -10.05 -26.18
N LEU A 192 4.28 -10.26 -25.04
CA LEU A 192 3.51 -11.47 -24.79
C LEU A 192 2.25 -11.49 -25.65
N ASP A 193 2.15 -12.47 -26.54
CA ASP A 193 0.95 -12.72 -27.32
C ASP A 193 -0.07 -13.57 -26.53
N CYS A 194 -1.34 -13.47 -26.95
CA CYS A 194 -2.42 -14.20 -26.29
C CYS A 194 -2.32 -15.71 -26.47
N ASP A 195 -1.61 -16.19 -27.48
CA ASP A 195 -1.43 -17.61 -27.73
C ASP A 195 -0.41 -18.21 -26.77
N ALA A 196 0.73 -17.54 -26.52
CA ALA A 196 1.68 -17.95 -25.50
C ALA A 196 1.08 -17.86 -24.10
N VAL A 197 0.32 -16.80 -23.80
CA VAL A 197 -0.35 -16.67 -22.49
C VAL A 197 -1.34 -17.81 -22.23
N ARG A 198 -2.10 -18.24 -23.26
CA ARG A 198 -3.02 -19.38 -23.15
C ARG A 198 -2.28 -20.70 -23.05
N ALA A 199 -1.29 -20.92 -23.93
CA ALA A 199 -0.51 -22.16 -23.97
C ALA A 199 0.25 -22.43 -22.67
N HIS A 200 0.69 -21.38 -21.98
CA HIS A 200 1.46 -21.48 -20.74
C HIS A 200 0.67 -21.10 -19.48
N SER A 201 -0.65 -20.93 -19.57
CA SER A 201 -1.49 -20.53 -18.44
C SER A 201 -1.27 -21.40 -17.20
N GLY A 202 -0.98 -20.77 -16.05
CA GLY A 202 -0.70 -21.46 -14.79
C GLY A 202 0.71 -22.01 -14.65
N THR A 203 1.58 -21.82 -15.64
CA THR A 203 2.98 -22.26 -15.62
C THR A 203 3.95 -21.09 -15.47
N THR A 204 5.22 -21.40 -15.16
CA THR A 204 6.31 -20.42 -15.12
C THR A 204 7.41 -20.84 -16.09
N THR A 205 7.81 -19.97 -17.01
CA THR A 205 8.94 -20.20 -17.92
C THR A 205 10.13 -19.36 -17.52
N ALA A 206 11.34 -19.83 -17.82
CA ALA A 206 12.56 -19.07 -17.66
C ALA A 206 13.31 -19.00 -18.99
N ASP A 207 13.87 -17.84 -19.31
CA ASP A 207 14.59 -17.55 -20.54
C ASP A 207 15.84 -16.69 -20.23
N LEU A 208 16.81 -16.70 -21.13
CA LEU A 208 18.01 -15.89 -21.08
C LEU A 208 17.99 -14.91 -22.25
N ARG A 209 17.94 -13.62 -21.96
CA ARG A 209 17.91 -12.56 -22.97
C ARG A 209 19.15 -11.70 -22.90
N GLN A 210 19.51 -11.12 -24.04
CA GLN A 210 20.68 -10.26 -24.18
C GLN A 210 20.26 -8.92 -24.76
N ARG A 211 20.77 -7.82 -24.17
CA ARG A 211 20.61 -6.46 -24.70
C ARG A 211 21.98 -5.78 -24.67
N GLY A 212 22.55 -5.57 -25.86
CA GLY A 212 23.95 -5.17 -25.98
C GLY A 212 24.88 -6.25 -25.42
N GLU A 213 25.78 -5.88 -24.52
CA GLU A 213 26.73 -6.81 -23.89
C GLU A 213 26.19 -7.50 -22.64
N ARG A 214 25.05 -7.04 -22.09
CA ARG A 214 24.48 -7.55 -20.83
C ARG A 214 23.48 -8.67 -21.05
N ARG A 215 23.54 -9.70 -20.21
CA ARG A 215 22.55 -10.79 -20.15
C ARG A 215 21.56 -10.57 -19.01
N TYR A 216 20.37 -11.10 -19.21
CA TYR A 216 19.24 -10.97 -18.31
C TYR A 216 18.55 -12.33 -18.20
N HIS A 217 18.36 -12.82 -16.98
CA HIS A 217 17.54 -13.99 -16.70
C HIS A 217 16.09 -13.53 -16.55
N VAL A 218 15.23 -13.97 -17.45
CA VAL A 218 13.82 -13.60 -17.48
C VAL A 218 13.00 -14.78 -16.96
N GLN A 219 12.09 -14.52 -16.03
CA GLN A 219 11.10 -15.49 -15.55
C GLN A 219 9.71 -14.94 -15.81
N ILE A 220 8.84 -15.73 -16.44
CA ILE A 220 7.48 -15.34 -16.77
C ILE A 220 6.53 -16.31 -16.09
N ALA A 221 5.80 -15.84 -15.09
CA ALA A 221 4.70 -16.57 -14.49
C ALA A 221 3.40 -16.16 -15.20
N TYR A 222 2.82 -17.09 -15.95
CA TYR A 222 1.64 -16.85 -16.77
C TYR A 222 0.36 -17.03 -15.96
N GLY A 223 -0.51 -16.03 -16.00
CA GLY A 223 -1.81 -16.08 -15.36
C GLY A 223 -2.78 -15.10 -15.99
N CYS A 224 -3.96 -15.57 -16.35
CA CYS A 224 -4.98 -14.73 -16.98
C CYS A 224 -5.37 -13.50 -16.14
N SER A 225 -5.51 -13.68 -14.82
CA SER A 225 -5.79 -12.59 -13.88
C SER A 225 -4.54 -11.81 -13.48
N LEU A 226 -3.35 -12.40 -13.64
CA LEU A 226 -2.08 -11.79 -13.29
C LEU A 226 -0.92 -12.55 -13.94
N THR A 227 -0.40 -12.02 -15.06
CA THR A 227 0.88 -12.46 -15.64
C THR A 227 1.98 -11.58 -15.06
N ARG A 228 3.09 -12.18 -14.66
CA ARG A 228 4.25 -11.49 -14.08
C ARG A 228 5.51 -11.85 -14.83
N VAL A 229 6.26 -10.84 -15.24
CA VAL A 229 7.61 -10.94 -15.80
C VAL A 229 8.58 -10.39 -14.77
N THR A 230 9.52 -11.22 -14.34
CA THR A 230 10.63 -10.85 -13.47
C THR A 230 11.92 -10.99 -14.26
N VAL A 231 12.76 -9.97 -14.22
CA VAL A 231 14.06 -9.96 -14.92
C VAL A 231 15.15 -9.75 -13.90
N LEU A 232 16.15 -10.63 -13.89
CA LEU A 232 17.35 -10.55 -13.07
C LEU A 232 18.54 -10.21 -13.97
N ALA A 233 19.18 -9.07 -13.71
CA ALA A 233 20.42 -8.66 -14.37
C ALA A 233 21.63 -9.41 -13.79
N GLU A 234 22.74 -9.42 -14.54
CA GLU A 234 24.01 -10.05 -14.14
C GLU A 234 24.56 -9.55 -12.80
N ASP A 235 24.29 -8.31 -12.44
CA ASP A 235 24.70 -7.71 -11.16
C ASP A 235 23.78 -8.09 -9.99
N GLY A 236 22.82 -8.99 -10.21
CA GLY A 236 21.90 -9.49 -9.20
C GLY A 236 20.67 -8.60 -8.95
N ARG A 237 20.53 -7.49 -9.68
CA ARG A 237 19.40 -6.57 -9.53
C ARG A 237 18.21 -7.00 -10.39
N ILE A 238 17.00 -6.68 -9.94
CA ILE A 238 15.75 -7.11 -10.53
C ILE A 238 14.94 -5.96 -11.13
N GLY A 239 14.17 -6.29 -12.15
CA GLY A 239 13.03 -5.53 -12.64
C GLY A 239 11.81 -6.44 -12.70
N THR A 240 10.63 -5.94 -12.39
CA THR A 240 9.38 -6.71 -12.41
C THR A 240 8.24 -5.90 -13.03
N VAL A 241 7.53 -6.54 -13.95
CA VAL A 241 6.27 -6.01 -14.51
C VAL A 241 5.19 -7.06 -14.32
N ALA A 242 4.00 -6.64 -13.91
CA ALA A 242 2.87 -7.54 -13.74
C ALA A 242 1.56 -6.84 -14.09
N GLY A 243 0.66 -7.58 -14.72
CA GLY A 243 -0.67 -7.06 -15.08
C GLY A 243 -1.60 -8.18 -15.55
N PRO A 244 -2.91 -7.91 -15.58
CA PRO A 244 -3.89 -8.88 -16.01
C PRO A 244 -3.91 -9.01 -17.55
N GLN A 245 -4.04 -10.24 -18.06
CA GLN A 245 -4.12 -10.55 -19.50
C GLN A 245 -5.53 -11.04 -19.87
N LEU A 246 -6.56 -10.29 -19.44
CA LEU A 246 -7.97 -10.70 -19.52
C LEU A 246 -8.48 -10.88 -20.95
N GLN A 247 -7.93 -10.11 -21.89
CA GLN A 247 -8.32 -10.20 -23.31
C GLN A 247 -7.85 -11.52 -23.92
N CYS A 248 -6.73 -12.07 -23.46
CA CYS A 248 -6.16 -13.32 -23.95
C CYS A 248 -6.88 -14.56 -23.44
N CYS A 249 -7.56 -14.47 -22.29
CA CYS A 249 -8.22 -15.61 -21.66
C CYS A 249 -9.75 -15.54 -21.64
N ARG A 250 -10.36 -14.61 -22.38
CA ARG A 250 -11.78 -14.71 -22.73
C ARG A 250 -11.93 -15.73 -23.85
N GLU A 251 -12.24 -16.97 -23.49
CA GLU A 251 -12.81 -17.92 -24.45
C GLU A 251 -14.21 -17.44 -24.88
N GLY A 252 -14.58 -17.74 -26.11
CA GLY A 252 -15.73 -17.19 -26.83
C GLY A 252 -17.06 -17.21 -26.08
N SER A 253 -17.86 -16.16 -26.33
CA SER A 253 -19.32 -16.18 -26.22
C SER A 253 -19.93 -17.20 -27.17
#